data_AF-A0A6I4T4D9-F1
#
_entry.id   AF-A0A6I4T4D9-F1
#
_cell.length_a   1.000
_cell.length_b   1.000
_cell.length_c   1.000
_cell.angle_alpha   90.00
_cell.angle_beta   90.00
_cell.angle_gamma   90.00
#
_symmetry.space_group_name_H-M   'P 1'
#
loop_
_entity.id
_entity.type
_entity.pdbx_description
1 polymer ?
#
loop_
_entity_poly.entity_id
_entity_poly.type
_entity_poly.pdbx_seq_one_letter_code
_entity_poly.pdbx_strand_id
1 'polypeptide(L)'
;MSKTVIHRGAAADQVPGQLSALRPLALSRWLFIVAALVAMMVAVGGITRLTESGLSITEWKPVTGALPPLSEAQWQAEFAGYQQIGEYQQINGPAGMTLSDYKFIYFWEWFHRLLGRVIGLAFALPLIWFWAKKAIPPGYKPRLVALLALGGLQGVFGWYMVRSGLSTSMTDVSHFWLSIHLLTALFTLAGLVWTSLDLRLLARDPSARPARLRPLAVIAGVILFIQLMLGAWVAGLNAGLASDTWPLMQGRIFPEVNWSNGAFWAFTHDPFLLHFVHRWWAWVVVAVLIVLARYAKRQGHRLSSIAVHSAFGTQILLGILTVLTGVMLWIAVLHQLVGALLVVATVWAAHVIGRRPGI
;
A
#
# COMPACT_ATOMS: atom_id res chain seq x y z
N MET A 1 -33.51 24.94 61.62
CA MET A 1 -33.18 23.56 61.22
C MET A 1 -33.32 23.45 59.70
N SER A 2 -32.21 23.39 58.96
CA SER A 2 -32.13 22.72 57.65
C SER A 2 -30.66 22.58 57.29
N LYS A 3 -30.15 21.34 57.29
CA LYS A 3 -28.77 21.01 56.88
C LYS A 3 -28.85 20.49 55.44
N THR A 4 -28.33 21.26 54.49
CA THR A 4 -28.04 20.76 53.13
C THR A 4 -26.69 20.07 53.17
N VAL A 5 -26.69 18.74 53.05
CA VAL A 5 -25.48 17.92 52.91
C VAL A 5 -25.03 18.00 51.45
N ILE A 6 -23.90 18.63 51.19
CA ILE A 6 -23.24 18.63 49.88
C ILE A 6 -22.39 17.35 49.80
N HIS A 7 -22.83 16.37 49.02
CA HIS A 7 -21.99 15.24 48.62
C HIS A 7 -20.90 15.74 47.66
N ARG A 8 -19.68 15.93 48.18
CA ARG A 8 -18.47 15.99 47.35
C ARG A 8 -18.21 14.59 46.80
N GLY A 9 -18.42 14.41 45.50
CA GLY A 9 -17.99 13.22 44.77
C GLY A 9 -16.48 13.04 44.92
N ALA A 10 -16.07 11.84 45.30
CA ALA A 10 -14.68 11.45 45.38
C ALA A 10 -14.02 11.63 44.01
N ALA A 11 -13.07 12.57 43.93
CA ALA A 11 -12.05 12.53 42.90
C ALA A 11 -11.30 11.21 43.09
N ALA A 12 -11.42 10.30 42.12
CA ALA A 12 -10.66 9.07 42.13
C ALA A 12 -9.18 9.43 42.11
N ASP A 13 -8.49 9.17 43.23
CA ASP A 13 -7.04 9.22 43.35
C ASP A 13 -6.43 8.28 42.31
N GLN A 14 -6.02 8.83 41.17
CA GLN A 14 -5.20 8.13 40.20
C GLN A 14 -3.75 8.18 40.68
N VAL A 15 -3.25 7.02 41.13
CA VAL A 15 -1.87 6.81 41.60
C VAL A 15 -0.86 7.39 40.58
N PRO A 16 0.04 8.32 40.99
CA PRO A 16 1.01 9.00 40.11
C PRO A 16 1.93 8.07 39.29
N GLY A 17 2.03 6.77 39.65
CA GLY A 17 2.87 5.79 38.98
C GLY A 17 2.33 5.20 37.66
N GLN A 18 1.03 5.33 37.35
CA GLN A 18 0.46 4.72 36.12
C GLN A 18 0.70 5.56 34.85
N LEU A 19 0.93 6.87 34.96
CA LEU A 19 1.16 7.74 33.81
C LEU A 19 2.59 7.66 33.25
N SER A 20 3.57 7.14 34.01
CA SER A 20 4.96 7.00 33.53
C SER A 20 5.22 5.75 32.68
N ALA A 21 4.26 4.82 32.62
CA ALA A 21 4.39 3.56 31.88
C ALA A 21 4.02 3.68 30.39
N LEU A 22 3.16 4.65 30.02
CA LEU A 22 2.70 4.83 28.63
C LEU A 22 3.82 5.40 27.75
N ARG A 23 3.91 4.92 26.50
CA ARG A 23 4.97 5.34 25.56
C ARG A 23 4.43 5.75 24.18
N PRO A 24 3.51 6.74 24.09
CA PRO A 24 2.87 7.12 22.82
C PRO A 24 3.87 7.55 21.73
N LEU A 25 4.93 8.28 22.09
CA LEU A 25 5.94 8.69 21.12
C LEU A 25 6.76 7.50 20.57
N ALA A 26 7.11 6.54 21.43
CA ALA A 26 7.84 5.34 21.00
C ALA A 26 6.98 4.47 20.08
N LEU A 27 5.70 4.29 20.41
CA LEU A 27 4.73 3.61 19.54
C LEU A 27 4.60 4.32 18.19
N SER A 28 4.48 5.66 18.19
CA SER A 28 4.40 6.46 16.96
C SER A 28 5.62 6.26 16.07
N ARG A 29 6.84 6.33 16.63
CA ARG A 29 8.09 6.13 15.87
C ARG A 29 8.18 4.71 15.31
N TRP A 30 7.84 3.70 16.10
CA TRP A 30 7.80 2.31 15.64
C TRP A 30 6.82 2.11 14.48
N LEU A 31 5.59 2.62 14.59
CA LEU A 31 4.61 2.53 13.50
C LEU A 31 5.05 3.28 12.24
N PHE A 32 5.77 4.40 12.36
CA PHE A 32 6.38 5.06 11.19
C PHE A 32 7.50 4.23 10.55
N ILE A 33 8.30 3.50 11.35
CA ILE A 33 9.30 2.56 10.82
C ILE A 33 8.61 1.46 10.02
N VAL A 34 7.52 0.87 10.56
CA VAL A 34 6.73 -0.12 9.82
C VAL A 34 6.12 0.49 8.56
N ALA A 35 5.58 1.71 8.63
CA ALA A 35 5.03 2.41 7.46
C ALA A 35 6.09 2.60 6.36
N ALA A 36 7.32 2.93 6.73
CA ALA A 36 8.43 3.02 5.78
C ALA A 36 8.77 1.66 5.15
N LEU A 37 8.75 0.57 5.93
CA LEU A 37 8.92 -0.78 5.40
C LEU A 37 7.79 -1.18 4.44
N VAL A 38 6.54 -0.80 4.72
CA VAL A 38 5.41 -1.05 3.82
C VAL A 38 5.54 -0.22 2.53
N ALA A 39 6.01 1.04 2.60
CA ALA A 39 6.29 1.83 1.40
C ALA A 39 7.41 1.19 0.55
N MET A 40 8.47 0.68 1.19
CA MET A 40 9.53 -0.09 0.52
C MET A 40 8.98 -1.39 -0.09
N MET A 41 8.09 -2.08 0.61
CA MET A 41 7.39 -3.27 0.11
C MET A 41 6.63 -2.98 -1.17
N VAL A 42 5.95 -1.84 -1.26
CA VAL A 42 5.24 -1.43 -2.48
C VAL A 42 6.20 -1.28 -3.67
N ALA A 43 7.42 -0.77 -3.46
CA ALA A 43 8.44 -0.69 -4.52
C ALA A 43 8.96 -2.08 -4.93
N VAL A 44 9.30 -2.93 -3.95
CA VAL A 44 9.80 -4.30 -4.20
C VAL A 44 8.74 -5.18 -4.88
N GLY A 45 7.48 -5.08 -4.44
CA GLY A 45 6.35 -5.74 -5.09
C GLY A 45 6.10 -5.21 -6.49
N GLY A 46 6.30 -3.90 -6.71
CA GLY A 46 6.30 -3.29 -8.05
C GLY A 46 7.37 -3.88 -8.97
N ILE A 47 8.60 -4.05 -8.48
CA ILE A 47 9.67 -4.72 -9.23
C ILE A 47 9.27 -6.15 -9.56
N THR A 48 8.87 -6.94 -8.55
CA THR A 48 8.45 -8.35 -8.71
C THR A 48 7.37 -8.51 -9.76
N ARG A 49 6.43 -7.57 -9.84
CA ARG A 49 5.37 -7.56 -10.86
C ARG A 49 5.91 -7.16 -12.23
N LEU A 50 6.69 -6.08 -12.31
CA LEU A 50 7.19 -5.54 -13.59
C LEU A 50 8.26 -6.45 -14.24
N THR A 51 8.89 -7.32 -13.46
CA THR A 51 9.81 -8.37 -13.93
C THR A 51 9.12 -9.73 -14.12
N GLU A 52 7.79 -9.77 -14.09
CA GLU A 52 6.95 -10.98 -14.19
C GLU A 52 7.48 -12.13 -13.33
N SER A 53 7.82 -11.80 -12.08
CA SER A 53 8.42 -12.71 -11.12
C SER A 53 7.41 -13.30 -10.15
N GLY A 54 6.14 -12.91 -10.24
CA GLY A 54 5.12 -13.23 -9.24
C GLY A 54 4.73 -14.71 -9.12
N LEU A 55 5.20 -15.57 -10.02
CA LEU A 55 4.86 -17.01 -10.07
C LEU A 55 6.08 -17.94 -10.06
N SER A 56 7.29 -17.40 -9.86
CA SER A 56 8.56 -18.15 -9.88
C SER A 56 8.73 -19.14 -8.72
N ILE A 57 8.07 -18.91 -7.58
CA ILE A 57 8.09 -19.76 -6.37
C ILE A 57 6.74 -20.45 -6.21
N THR A 58 6.68 -21.71 -6.65
CA THR A 58 5.45 -22.51 -6.73
C THR A 58 5.00 -23.08 -5.38
N GLU A 59 5.91 -23.14 -4.40
CA GLU A 59 5.63 -23.70 -3.08
C GLU A 59 5.43 -22.63 -2.00
N TRP A 60 4.49 -22.88 -1.09
CA TRP A 60 4.26 -22.04 0.08
C TRP A 60 5.05 -22.56 1.28
N LYS A 61 6.25 -22.02 1.49
CA LYS A 61 7.13 -22.31 2.64
C LYS A 61 7.26 -21.09 3.57
N PRO A 62 6.33 -20.86 4.53
CA PRO A 62 6.34 -19.66 5.37
C PRO A 62 7.60 -19.49 6.22
N VAL A 63 8.15 -20.60 6.73
CA VAL A 63 9.30 -20.59 7.65
C VAL A 63 10.58 -20.96 6.91
N THR A 64 10.62 -22.14 6.28
CA THR A 64 11.83 -22.67 5.62
C THR A 64 12.22 -21.92 4.35
N GLY A 65 11.28 -21.25 3.69
CA GLY A 65 11.53 -20.41 2.51
C GLY A 65 12.14 -19.03 2.82
N ALA A 66 12.65 -18.81 4.05
CA ALA A 66 13.39 -17.60 4.39
C ALA A 66 14.79 -17.59 3.74
N LEU A 67 15.41 -18.76 3.57
CA LEU A 67 16.65 -18.92 2.83
C LEU A 67 16.32 -19.29 1.37
N PRO A 68 17.01 -18.70 0.38
CA PRO A 68 16.88 -19.14 -1.01
C PRO A 68 17.64 -20.47 -1.21
N PRO A 69 17.48 -21.14 -2.36
CA PRO A 69 18.29 -22.30 -2.72
C PRO A 69 19.79 -21.97 -2.66
N LEU A 70 20.57 -22.83 -1.99
CA LEU A 70 22.00 -22.62 -1.74
C LEU A 70 22.90 -23.58 -2.54
N SER A 71 22.35 -24.67 -3.06
CA SER A 71 23.07 -25.63 -3.90
C SER A 71 22.48 -25.71 -5.31
N GLU A 72 23.29 -26.16 -6.26
CA GLU A 72 22.84 -26.33 -7.65
C GLU A 72 21.68 -27.34 -7.74
N ALA A 73 21.72 -28.43 -6.97
CA ALA A 73 20.63 -29.40 -6.92
C ALA A 73 19.30 -28.79 -6.44
N GLN A 74 19.35 -27.88 -5.45
CA GLN A 74 18.15 -27.17 -5.00
C GLN A 74 17.62 -26.20 -6.06
N TRP A 75 18.51 -25.49 -6.76
CA TRP A 75 18.12 -24.61 -7.87
C TRP A 75 17.44 -25.37 -9.00
N GLN A 76 17.98 -26.52 -9.39
CA GLN A 76 17.39 -27.37 -10.42
C GLN A 76 16.01 -27.91 -10.00
N ALA A 77 15.82 -28.25 -8.72
CA ALA A 77 14.54 -28.72 -8.22
C ALA A 77 13.45 -27.64 -8.25
N GLU A 78 13.76 -26.41 -7.81
CA GLU A 78 12.82 -25.29 -7.88
C GLU A 78 12.51 -24.92 -9.35
N PHE A 79 13.51 -24.90 -10.22
CA PHE A 79 13.31 -24.66 -11.65
C PHE A 79 12.45 -25.74 -12.31
N ALA A 80 12.69 -27.01 -12.01
CA ALA A 80 11.87 -28.12 -12.51
C ALA A 80 10.39 -27.97 -12.09
N GLY A 81 10.13 -27.45 -10.89
CA GLY A 81 8.78 -27.11 -10.43
C GLY A 81 8.16 -25.95 -11.23
N TYR A 82 8.93 -24.91 -11.49
CA TYR A 82 8.52 -23.79 -12.35
C TYR A 82 8.21 -24.21 -13.79
N GLN A 83 8.96 -25.17 -14.35
CA GLN A 83 8.73 -25.69 -15.70
C GLN A 83 7.36 -26.37 -15.87
N GLN A 84 6.66 -26.71 -14.77
CA GLN A 84 5.34 -27.34 -14.81
C GLN A 84 4.17 -26.35 -14.92
N ILE A 85 4.39 -25.04 -14.75
CA ILE A 85 3.30 -24.05 -14.73
C ILE A 85 3.11 -23.36 -16.09
N GLY A 86 1.94 -22.74 -16.28
CA GLY A 86 1.57 -22.11 -17.55
C GLY A 86 2.51 -20.99 -17.99
N GLU A 87 3.00 -20.16 -17.06
CA GLU A 87 3.95 -19.07 -17.36
C GLU A 87 5.23 -19.58 -18.05
N TYR A 88 5.82 -20.67 -17.56
CA TYR A 88 6.97 -21.28 -18.25
C TYR A 88 6.55 -21.95 -19.56
N GLN A 89 5.50 -22.77 -19.56
CA GLN A 89 5.12 -23.56 -20.74
C GLN A 89 4.70 -22.71 -21.94
N GLN A 90 4.09 -21.56 -21.70
CA GLN A 90 3.50 -20.71 -22.74
C GLN A 90 4.34 -19.48 -23.07
N ILE A 91 5.09 -18.92 -22.11
CA ILE A 91 5.83 -17.66 -22.28
C ILE A 91 7.32 -17.90 -22.19
N ASN A 92 7.83 -18.22 -21.01
CA ASN A 92 9.27 -18.15 -20.73
C ASN A 92 10.07 -19.31 -21.34
N GLY A 93 9.53 -20.52 -21.34
CA GLY A 93 10.12 -21.70 -21.96
C GLY A 93 10.25 -21.55 -23.48
N PRO A 94 9.17 -21.23 -24.23
CA PRO A 94 9.24 -20.94 -25.66
C PRO A 94 10.18 -19.78 -26.01
N ALA A 95 10.35 -18.81 -25.11
CA ALA A 95 11.32 -17.71 -25.25
C ALA A 95 12.79 -18.14 -24.97
N GLY A 96 13.04 -19.39 -24.58
CA GLY A 96 14.37 -19.93 -24.36
C GLY A 96 14.94 -19.69 -22.96
N MET A 97 14.09 -19.47 -21.94
CA MET A 97 14.52 -19.19 -20.57
C MET A 97 15.51 -20.24 -20.02
N THR A 98 16.64 -19.76 -19.50
CA THR A 98 17.64 -20.58 -18.83
C THR A 98 17.46 -20.60 -17.31
N LEU A 99 18.20 -21.47 -16.62
CA LEU A 99 18.26 -21.42 -15.15
C LEU A 99 18.76 -20.07 -14.62
N SER A 100 19.64 -19.39 -15.35
CA SER A 100 20.17 -18.09 -14.93
C SER A 100 19.10 -16.99 -14.96
N ASP A 101 18.24 -17.01 -15.97
CA ASP A 101 17.08 -16.12 -16.08
C ASP A 101 16.04 -16.44 -15.00
N TYR A 102 15.81 -17.74 -14.73
CA TYR A 102 14.95 -18.17 -13.63
C TYR A 102 15.43 -17.67 -12.26
N LYS A 103 16.75 -17.74 -11.99
CA LYS A 103 17.35 -17.22 -10.74
C LYS A 103 17.06 -15.73 -10.55
N PHE A 104 16.99 -14.94 -11.63
CA PHE A 104 16.66 -13.52 -11.56
C PHE A 104 15.22 -13.28 -11.10
N ILE A 105 14.24 -13.94 -11.72
CA ILE A 105 12.84 -13.78 -11.31
C ILE A 105 12.60 -14.37 -9.91
N TYR A 106 13.21 -15.51 -9.60
CA TYR A 106 13.16 -16.12 -8.27
C TYR A 106 13.64 -15.16 -7.19
N PHE A 107 14.75 -14.46 -7.43
CA PHE A 107 15.31 -13.52 -6.46
C PHE A 107 14.31 -12.44 -6.06
N TRP A 108 13.63 -11.81 -7.02
CA TRP A 108 12.69 -10.73 -6.71
C TRP A 108 11.48 -11.23 -5.95
N GLU A 109 10.94 -12.39 -6.31
CA GLU A 109 9.82 -12.98 -5.58
C GLU A 109 10.22 -13.41 -4.16
N TRP A 110 11.38 -14.05 -4.02
CA TRP A 110 11.94 -14.44 -2.72
C TRP A 110 12.16 -13.20 -1.84
N PHE A 111 12.78 -12.15 -2.39
CA PHE A 111 13.08 -10.92 -1.65
C PHE A 111 11.80 -10.20 -1.22
N HIS A 112 10.79 -10.13 -2.09
CA HIS A 112 9.46 -9.62 -1.76
C HIS A 112 8.83 -10.40 -0.59
N ARG A 113 8.82 -11.74 -0.67
CA ARG A 113 8.29 -12.62 0.39
C ARG A 113 9.09 -12.50 1.69
N LEU A 114 10.42 -12.40 1.63
CA LEU A 114 11.29 -12.21 2.79
C LEU A 114 10.99 -10.88 3.48
N LEU A 115 10.88 -9.79 2.73
CA LEU A 115 10.51 -8.49 3.26
C LEU A 115 9.15 -8.53 3.97
N GLY A 116 8.19 -9.30 3.46
CA GLY A 116 6.89 -9.50 4.10
C GLY A 116 7.00 -10.14 5.48
N ARG A 117 7.86 -11.15 5.62
CA ARG A 117 8.16 -11.78 6.91
C ARG A 117 8.85 -10.81 7.86
N VAL A 118 9.81 -10.03 7.37
CA VAL A 118 10.50 -9.00 8.16
C VAL A 118 9.51 -7.95 8.67
N ILE A 119 8.58 -7.49 7.84
CA ILE A 119 7.51 -6.56 8.27
C ILE A 119 6.62 -7.20 9.35
N GLY A 120 6.23 -8.46 9.17
CA GLY A 120 5.45 -9.21 10.16
C GLY A 120 6.14 -9.25 11.52
N LEU A 121 7.44 -9.57 11.57
CA LEU A 121 8.23 -9.59 12.80
C LEU A 121 8.45 -8.18 13.37
N ALA A 122 8.75 -7.20 12.51
CA ALA A 122 8.95 -5.81 12.88
C ALA A 122 7.68 -5.17 13.46
N PHE A 123 6.49 -5.68 13.14
CA PHE A 123 5.26 -5.28 13.77
C PHE A 123 4.94 -6.12 15.03
N ALA A 124 4.97 -7.45 14.92
CA ALA A 124 4.50 -8.32 16.00
C ALA A 124 5.35 -8.24 17.27
N LEU A 125 6.69 -8.24 17.14
CA LEU A 125 7.58 -8.28 18.32
C LEU A 125 7.49 -6.99 19.17
N PRO A 126 7.55 -5.77 18.59
CA PRO A 126 7.35 -4.57 19.38
C PRO A 126 5.93 -4.47 19.96
N LEU A 127 4.90 -4.92 19.23
CA LEU A 127 3.53 -4.94 19.75
C LEU A 127 3.43 -5.79 21.03
N ILE A 128 3.95 -7.02 20.99
CA ILE A 128 3.99 -7.92 22.16
C ILE A 128 4.73 -7.25 23.31
N TRP A 129 5.88 -6.64 23.04
CA TRP A 129 6.67 -5.95 24.07
C TRP A 129 5.92 -4.76 24.69
N PHE A 130 5.34 -3.85 23.88
CA PHE A 130 4.57 -2.71 24.37
C PHE A 130 3.35 -3.17 25.17
N TRP A 131 2.71 -4.27 24.76
CA TRP A 131 1.56 -4.84 25.45
C TRP A 131 1.95 -5.42 26.81
N ALA A 132 3.02 -6.23 26.86
CA ALA A 132 3.53 -6.82 28.10
C ALA A 132 4.00 -5.75 29.10
N LYS A 133 4.60 -4.65 28.60
CA LYS A 133 5.00 -3.50 29.41
C LYS A 133 3.84 -2.56 29.79
N LYS A 134 2.59 -2.88 29.42
CA LYS A 134 1.41 -2.04 29.64
C LYS A 134 1.60 -0.60 29.11
N ALA A 135 2.40 -0.43 28.05
CA ALA A 135 2.85 0.86 27.53
C ALA A 135 1.93 1.43 26.43
N ILE A 136 0.88 0.69 26.05
CA ILE A 136 -0.10 1.08 25.01
C ILE A 136 -1.17 1.99 25.61
N PRO A 137 -1.35 3.23 25.12
CA PRO A 137 -2.41 4.11 25.60
C PRO A 137 -3.82 3.51 25.39
N PRO A 138 -4.78 3.80 26.29
CA PRO A 138 -6.17 3.35 26.15
C PRO A 138 -6.76 3.68 24.78
N GLY A 139 -7.54 2.76 24.21
CA GLY A 139 -8.19 2.93 22.91
C GLY A 139 -7.33 2.58 21.69
N TYR A 140 -6.00 2.38 21.83
CA TYR A 140 -5.13 2.03 20.69
C TYR A 140 -4.94 0.52 20.49
N LYS A 141 -5.21 -0.31 21.51
CA LYS A 141 -5.12 -1.79 21.38
C LYS A 141 -5.94 -2.35 20.20
N PRO A 142 -7.23 -1.99 20.01
CA PRO A 142 -8.00 -2.49 18.88
C PRO A 142 -7.43 -2.05 17.53
N ARG A 143 -6.91 -0.81 17.44
CA ARG A 143 -6.28 -0.30 16.21
C ARG A 143 -5.01 -1.09 15.85
N LEU A 144 -4.17 -1.36 16.84
CA LEU A 144 -2.94 -2.13 16.64
C LEU A 144 -3.22 -3.59 16.25
N VAL A 145 -4.24 -4.21 16.85
CA VAL A 145 -4.70 -5.55 16.47
C VAL A 145 -5.28 -5.56 15.06
N ALA A 146 -6.08 -4.55 14.69
CA ALA A 146 -6.61 -4.43 13.33
C ALA A 146 -5.49 -4.26 12.29
N LEU A 147 -4.46 -3.45 12.59
CA LEU A 147 -3.29 -3.30 11.73
C LEU A 147 -2.48 -4.60 11.62
N LEU A 148 -2.32 -5.36 12.70
CA LEU A 148 -1.71 -6.70 12.65
C LEU A 148 -2.54 -7.65 11.78
N ALA A 149 -3.87 -7.64 11.93
CA ALA A 149 -4.77 -8.48 11.16
C ALA A 149 -4.72 -8.15 9.67
N LEU A 150 -4.70 -6.86 9.30
CA LEU A 150 -4.48 -6.42 7.92
C LEU A 150 -3.12 -6.88 7.38
N GLY A 151 -2.06 -6.80 8.18
CA GLY A 151 -0.75 -7.35 7.83
C GLY A 151 -0.76 -8.88 7.64
N GLY A 152 -1.51 -9.63 8.46
CA GLY A 152 -1.72 -11.07 8.26
C GLY A 152 -2.51 -11.38 6.99
N LEU A 153 -3.55 -10.57 6.70
CA LEU A 153 -4.36 -10.69 5.50
C LEU A 153 -3.54 -10.43 4.23
N GLN A 154 -2.51 -9.59 4.28
CA GLN A 154 -1.56 -9.44 3.17
C GLN A 154 -0.88 -10.77 2.81
N GLY A 155 -0.48 -11.57 3.80
CA GLY A 155 0.08 -12.91 3.58
C GLY A 155 -0.93 -13.85 2.92
N VAL A 156 -2.19 -13.81 3.34
CA VAL A 156 -3.27 -14.61 2.75
C VAL A 156 -3.53 -14.21 1.30
N PHE A 157 -3.65 -12.91 1.02
CA PHE A 157 -3.84 -12.41 -0.35
C PHE A 157 -2.65 -12.72 -1.25
N GLY A 158 -1.42 -12.55 -0.76
CA GLY A 158 -0.22 -12.88 -1.50
C GLY A 158 -0.12 -14.38 -1.82
N TRP A 159 -0.45 -15.24 -0.86
CA TRP A 159 -0.53 -16.69 -1.10
C TRP A 159 -1.58 -17.03 -2.17
N TYR A 160 -2.79 -16.46 -2.07
CA TYR A 160 -3.87 -16.75 -2.99
C TYR A 160 -3.59 -16.25 -4.41
N MET A 161 -2.99 -15.06 -4.56
CA MET A 161 -2.49 -14.52 -5.83
C MET A 161 -1.60 -15.52 -6.55
N VAL A 162 -0.58 -16.04 -5.86
CA VAL A 162 0.34 -17.02 -6.44
C VAL A 162 -0.40 -18.31 -6.75
N ARG A 163 -1.08 -18.89 -5.75
CA ARG A 163 -1.79 -20.17 -5.87
C ARG A 163 -2.75 -20.22 -7.06
N SER A 164 -3.47 -19.13 -7.32
CA SER A 164 -4.43 -19.04 -8.43
C SER A 164 -3.77 -18.88 -9.81
N GLY A 165 -2.50 -18.45 -9.87
CA GLY A 165 -1.73 -18.32 -11.11
C GLY A 165 -0.87 -19.54 -11.48
N LEU A 166 -0.73 -20.55 -10.59
CA LEU A 166 0.11 -21.74 -10.84
C LEU A 166 -0.51 -22.79 -11.79
N SER A 167 -1.68 -22.55 -12.37
CA SER A 167 -2.28 -23.51 -13.30
C SER A 167 -1.53 -23.52 -14.65
N THR A 168 -1.74 -24.55 -15.46
CA THR A 168 -1.20 -24.61 -16.83
C THR A 168 -1.94 -23.69 -17.80
N SER A 169 -3.13 -23.21 -17.43
CA SER A 169 -3.98 -22.34 -18.26
C SER A 169 -3.77 -20.86 -18.00
N MET A 170 -3.16 -20.49 -16.87
CA MET A 170 -2.87 -19.11 -16.49
C MET A 170 -1.40 -18.81 -16.73
N THR A 171 -1.12 -17.60 -17.20
CA THR A 171 0.25 -17.10 -17.38
C THR A 171 0.62 -16.05 -16.35
N ASP A 172 -0.36 -15.39 -15.74
CA ASP A 172 -0.13 -14.24 -14.87
C ASP A 172 -1.08 -14.25 -13.67
N VAL A 173 -0.73 -13.46 -12.66
CA VAL A 173 -1.65 -13.18 -11.55
C VAL A 173 -2.77 -12.25 -12.02
N SER A 174 -4.02 -12.61 -11.73
CA SER A 174 -5.18 -11.76 -12.03
C SER A 174 -5.00 -10.33 -11.49
N HIS A 175 -5.23 -9.33 -12.35
CA HIS A 175 -5.19 -7.92 -11.99
C HIS A 175 -6.18 -7.56 -10.86
N PHE A 176 -7.26 -8.33 -10.68
CA PHE A 176 -8.16 -8.17 -9.54
C PHE A 176 -7.48 -8.53 -8.22
N TRP A 177 -6.82 -9.67 -8.13
CA TRP A 177 -6.10 -10.08 -6.92
C TRP A 177 -4.91 -9.17 -6.63
N LEU A 178 -4.17 -8.76 -7.68
CA LEU A 178 -3.14 -7.74 -7.58
C LEU A 178 -3.70 -6.44 -6.98
N SER A 179 -4.85 -5.97 -7.46
CA SER A 179 -5.48 -4.76 -6.94
C SER A 179 -5.91 -4.89 -5.49
N ILE A 180 -6.51 -6.01 -5.08
CA ILE A 180 -6.91 -6.27 -3.69
C ILE A 180 -5.69 -6.25 -2.77
N HIS A 181 -4.61 -6.91 -3.18
CA HIS A 181 -3.37 -6.97 -2.40
C HIS A 181 -2.75 -5.58 -2.23
N LEU A 182 -2.53 -4.87 -3.34
CA LEU A 182 -1.93 -3.52 -3.33
C LEU A 182 -2.80 -2.51 -2.57
N LEU A 183 -4.11 -2.47 -2.83
CA LEU A 183 -5.01 -1.52 -2.17
C LEU A 183 -5.12 -1.78 -0.67
N THR A 184 -5.10 -3.05 -0.25
CA THR A 184 -5.07 -3.39 1.18
C THR A 184 -3.73 -3.02 1.83
N ALA A 185 -2.61 -3.14 1.10
CA ALA A 185 -1.30 -2.66 1.58
C ALA A 185 -1.29 -1.14 1.77
N LEU A 186 -1.81 -0.39 0.80
CA LEU A 186 -1.91 1.07 0.84
C LEU A 186 -2.92 1.54 1.91
N PHE A 187 -4.02 0.81 2.11
CA PHE A 187 -4.95 1.06 3.21
C PHE A 187 -4.29 0.82 4.58
N THR A 188 -3.48 -0.25 4.71
CA THR A 188 -2.69 -0.52 5.91
C THR A 188 -1.68 0.59 6.16
N LEU A 189 -0.98 1.06 5.11
CA LEU A 189 -0.08 2.22 5.18
C LEU A 189 -0.80 3.47 5.68
N ALA A 190 -2.00 3.76 5.16
CA ALA A 190 -2.82 4.87 5.64
C ALA A 190 -3.17 4.74 7.13
N GLY A 191 -3.58 3.54 7.56
CA GLY A 191 -3.90 3.25 8.97
C GLY A 191 -2.68 3.38 9.90
N LEU A 192 -1.50 2.92 9.47
CA LEU A 192 -0.24 3.08 10.18
C LEU A 192 0.10 4.55 10.38
N VAL A 193 0.07 5.35 9.30
CA VAL A 193 0.38 6.79 9.35
C VAL A 193 -0.63 7.54 10.20
N TRP A 194 -1.93 7.30 10.03
CA TRP A 194 -2.98 7.95 10.82
C TRP A 194 -2.81 7.65 12.31
N THR A 195 -2.62 6.38 12.67
CA THR A 195 -2.42 5.95 14.07
C THR A 195 -1.14 6.54 14.66
N SER A 196 -0.07 6.61 13.87
CA SER A 196 1.20 7.22 14.28
C SER A 196 1.04 8.72 14.56
N LEU A 197 0.27 9.43 13.74
CA LEU A 197 0.00 10.87 13.90
C LEU A 197 -0.86 11.15 15.14
N ASP A 198 -1.88 10.33 15.39
CA ASP A 198 -2.70 10.39 16.60
C ASP A 198 -1.85 10.17 17.87
N LEU A 199 -0.98 9.15 17.89
CA LEU A 199 -0.07 8.89 19.01
C LEU A 199 0.97 10.00 19.19
N ARG A 200 1.45 10.61 18.09
CA ARG A 200 2.36 11.75 18.16
C ARG A 200 1.68 12.99 18.75
N LEU A 201 0.39 13.17 18.47
CA LEU A 201 -0.40 14.23 19.07
C LEU A 201 -0.60 13.98 20.57
N LEU A 202 -0.99 12.77 20.96
CA LEU A 202 -1.14 12.36 22.36
C LEU A 202 0.17 12.50 23.16
N ALA A 203 1.32 12.25 22.55
CA ALA A 203 2.61 12.43 23.19
C ALA A 203 2.97 13.91 23.47
N ARG A 204 2.41 14.84 22.69
CA ARG A 204 2.62 16.29 22.87
C ARG A 204 1.64 16.89 23.85
N ASP A 205 0.42 16.38 23.85
CA ASP A 205 -0.68 16.83 24.70
C ASP A 205 -1.45 15.60 25.19
N PRO A 206 -1.33 15.21 26.47
CA PRO A 206 -2.06 14.08 27.04
C PRO A 206 -3.59 14.21 26.99
N SER A 207 -4.11 15.43 26.83
CA SER A 207 -5.55 15.68 26.70
C SER A 207 -6.05 15.55 25.25
N ALA A 208 -5.13 15.42 24.29
CA ALA A 208 -5.46 15.40 22.88
C ALA A 208 -6.34 14.21 22.51
N ARG A 209 -7.37 14.49 21.71
CA ARG A 209 -8.27 13.46 21.18
C ARG A 209 -7.81 13.01 19.79
N PRO A 210 -8.05 11.74 19.41
CA PRO A 210 -7.81 11.27 18.06
C PRO A 210 -8.51 12.14 17.01
N ALA A 211 -7.84 12.35 15.88
CA ALA A 211 -8.41 13.07 14.75
C ALA A 211 -9.65 12.35 14.21
N ARG A 212 -10.59 13.11 13.66
CA ARG A 212 -11.79 12.57 12.98
C ARG A 212 -11.62 12.61 11.48
N LEU A 213 -12.14 11.60 10.78
CA LEU A 213 -12.23 11.63 9.33
C LEU A 213 -13.34 12.61 8.92
N ARG A 214 -12.95 13.74 8.32
CA ARG A 214 -13.89 14.77 7.84
C ARG A 214 -14.46 14.36 6.46
N PRO A 215 -15.67 14.81 6.08
CA PRO A 215 -16.24 14.49 4.77
C PRO A 215 -15.31 14.77 3.58
N LEU A 216 -14.61 15.91 3.59
CA LEU A 216 -13.61 16.23 2.55
C LEU A 216 -12.49 15.19 2.47
N ALA A 217 -12.01 14.68 3.62
CA ALA A 217 -11.00 13.64 3.64
C ALA A 217 -11.54 12.30 3.13
N VAL A 218 -12.80 11.97 3.42
CA VAL A 218 -13.46 10.77 2.88
C VAL A 218 -13.56 10.87 1.36
N ILE A 219 -14.07 11.99 0.83
CA ILE A 219 -14.21 12.20 -0.61
C ILE A 219 -12.84 12.12 -1.31
N ALA A 220 -11.83 12.81 -0.78
CA ALA A 220 -10.47 12.74 -1.32
C ALA A 220 -9.90 11.32 -1.28
N GLY A 221 -10.12 10.59 -0.18
CA GLY A 221 -9.69 9.20 -0.01
C GLY A 221 -10.36 8.24 -1.00
N VAL A 222 -11.67 8.38 -1.24
CA VAL A 222 -12.42 7.56 -2.21
C VAL A 222 -11.96 7.83 -3.64
N ILE A 223 -11.80 9.10 -4.02
CA ILE A 223 -11.32 9.48 -5.37
C ILE A 223 -9.89 8.95 -5.59
N LEU A 224 -9.01 9.08 -4.60
CA LEU A 224 -7.65 8.53 -4.67
C LEU A 224 -7.65 7.00 -4.71
N PHE A 225 -8.53 6.33 -3.94
CA PHE A 225 -8.68 4.88 -3.97
C PHE A 225 -9.04 4.38 -5.37
N ILE A 226 -9.97 5.03 -6.06
CA ILE A 226 -10.34 4.70 -7.44
C ILE A 226 -9.13 4.84 -8.38
N GLN A 227 -8.34 5.92 -8.24
CA GLN A 227 -7.12 6.09 -9.06
C GLN A 227 -6.10 4.98 -8.83
N LEU A 228 -5.87 4.60 -7.58
CA LEU A 228 -4.94 3.54 -7.21
C LEU A 228 -5.42 2.18 -7.72
N MET A 229 -6.73 1.94 -7.68
CA MET A 229 -7.35 0.73 -8.24
C MET A 229 -7.15 0.67 -9.76
N LEU A 230 -7.47 1.76 -10.47
CA LEU A 230 -7.25 1.88 -11.91
C LEU A 230 -5.76 1.67 -12.25
N GLY A 231 -4.84 2.21 -11.44
CA GLY A 231 -3.40 1.99 -11.62
C GLY A 231 -2.99 0.54 -11.43
N ALA A 232 -3.55 -0.15 -10.43
CA ALA A 232 -3.32 -1.57 -10.22
C ALA A 232 -3.85 -2.43 -11.37
N TRP A 233 -4.98 -2.05 -11.97
CA TRP A 233 -5.53 -2.74 -13.14
C TRP A 233 -4.69 -2.49 -14.39
N VAL A 234 -4.26 -1.24 -14.63
CA VAL A 234 -3.35 -0.90 -15.73
C VAL A 234 -2.05 -1.69 -15.61
N ALA A 235 -1.48 -1.77 -14.39
CA ALA A 235 -0.32 -2.60 -14.14
C ALA A 235 -0.65 -4.07 -14.43
N GLY A 236 -1.64 -4.68 -13.75
CA GLY A 236 -1.93 -6.11 -13.86
C GLY A 236 -2.33 -6.62 -15.24
N LEU A 237 -2.81 -5.75 -16.14
CA LEU A 237 -3.12 -6.10 -17.54
C LEU A 237 -1.98 -5.78 -18.52
N ASN A 238 -0.81 -5.36 -18.03
CA ASN A 238 0.27 -4.80 -18.85
C ASN A 238 -0.19 -3.65 -19.77
N ALA A 239 -1.29 -2.96 -19.40
CA ALA A 239 -1.90 -1.91 -20.20
C ALA A 239 -1.05 -0.64 -20.28
N GLY A 240 -0.01 -0.51 -19.45
CA GLY A 240 1.01 0.53 -19.58
C GLY A 240 1.69 0.52 -20.96
N LEU A 241 1.76 -0.64 -21.61
CA LEU A 241 2.30 -0.82 -22.96
C LEU A 241 1.28 -0.54 -24.08
N ALA A 242 0.02 -0.26 -23.74
CA ALA A 242 -1.02 0.05 -24.73
C ALA A 242 -0.78 1.39 -25.45
N SER A 243 0.13 2.23 -24.95
CA SER A 243 0.44 3.52 -25.56
C SER A 243 1.81 4.01 -25.13
N ASP A 244 2.49 4.63 -26.07
CA ASP A 244 3.83 5.23 -25.97
C ASP A 244 3.80 6.78 -26.10
N THR A 245 2.59 7.34 -26.19
CA THR A 245 2.33 8.76 -26.49
C THR A 245 1.50 9.43 -25.40
N TRP A 246 1.70 10.74 -25.25
CA TRP A 246 0.96 11.60 -24.33
C TRP A 246 0.77 12.99 -24.94
N PRO A 247 -0.40 13.65 -24.81
CA PRO A 247 -1.61 13.21 -24.09
C PRO A 247 -2.51 12.27 -24.91
N LEU A 248 -2.25 12.12 -26.21
CA LEU A 248 -3.03 11.28 -27.11
C LEU A 248 -2.72 9.79 -26.90
N MET A 249 -3.63 8.94 -27.35
CA MET A 249 -3.50 7.48 -27.41
C MET A 249 -4.00 7.06 -28.80
N GLN A 250 -3.17 6.33 -29.56
CA GLN A 250 -3.47 5.97 -30.96
C GLN A 250 -3.77 7.20 -31.85
N GLY A 251 -3.12 8.34 -31.59
CA GLY A 251 -3.36 9.59 -32.32
C GLY A 251 -4.69 10.30 -31.99
N ARG A 252 -5.44 9.83 -30.99
CA ARG A 252 -6.74 10.38 -30.58
C ARG A 252 -6.77 10.68 -29.08
N ILE A 253 -7.71 11.50 -28.62
CA ILE A 253 -7.88 11.72 -27.18
C ILE A 253 -8.51 10.47 -26.54
N PHE A 254 -9.63 10.01 -27.09
CA PHE A 254 -10.30 8.78 -26.70
C PHE A 254 -9.82 7.64 -27.61
N PRO A 255 -9.29 6.53 -27.05
CA PRO A 255 -8.76 5.44 -27.85
C PRO A 255 -9.87 4.58 -28.48
N GLU A 256 -9.48 3.72 -29.41
CA GLU A 256 -10.31 2.62 -29.88
C GLU A 256 -10.41 1.57 -28.78
N VAL A 257 -11.65 1.29 -28.35
CA VAL A 257 -11.97 0.37 -27.25
C VAL A 257 -12.72 -0.83 -27.82
N ASN A 258 -12.36 -2.03 -27.36
CA ASN A 258 -13.09 -3.23 -27.75
C ASN A 258 -14.36 -3.40 -26.92
N TRP A 259 -15.51 -3.13 -27.55
CA TRP A 259 -16.83 -3.28 -26.93
C TRP A 259 -17.50 -4.63 -27.20
N SER A 260 -16.87 -5.56 -27.92
CA SER A 260 -17.50 -6.82 -28.39
C SER A 260 -18.01 -7.70 -27.24
N ASN A 261 -17.34 -7.67 -26.08
CA ASN A 261 -17.72 -8.40 -24.88
C ASN A 261 -18.66 -7.59 -23.94
N GLY A 262 -19.16 -6.44 -24.41
CA GLY A 262 -20.04 -5.54 -23.66
C GLY A 262 -19.31 -4.53 -22.78
N ALA A 263 -20.08 -3.55 -22.27
CA ALA A 263 -19.52 -2.40 -21.55
C ALA A 263 -18.82 -2.81 -20.24
N PHE A 264 -19.39 -3.73 -19.46
CA PHE A 264 -18.78 -4.16 -18.20
C PHE A 264 -17.38 -4.76 -18.42
N TRP A 265 -17.24 -5.60 -19.45
CA TRP A 265 -15.95 -6.18 -19.81
C TRP A 265 -14.96 -5.10 -20.23
N ALA A 266 -15.38 -4.15 -21.08
CA ALA A 266 -14.52 -3.05 -21.50
C ALA A 266 -14.00 -2.24 -20.30
N PHE A 267 -14.87 -1.88 -19.36
CA PHE A 267 -14.49 -1.11 -18.16
C PHE A 267 -13.65 -1.88 -17.13
N THR A 268 -13.42 -3.17 -17.32
CA THR A 268 -12.68 -4.01 -16.37
C THR A 268 -11.50 -4.76 -16.98
N HIS A 269 -11.45 -4.93 -18.31
CA HIS A 269 -10.46 -5.75 -19.00
C HIS A 269 -9.85 -5.09 -20.24
N ASP A 270 -10.50 -4.09 -20.85
CA ASP A 270 -9.93 -3.46 -22.05
C ASP A 270 -8.73 -2.57 -21.66
N PRO A 271 -7.52 -2.87 -22.15
CA PRO A 271 -6.30 -2.18 -21.72
C PRO A 271 -6.29 -0.71 -22.16
N PHE A 272 -6.86 -0.38 -23.31
CA PHE A 272 -6.89 1.00 -23.81
C PHE A 272 -7.85 1.86 -23.00
N LEU A 273 -9.06 1.36 -22.72
CA LEU A 273 -10.04 2.08 -21.91
C LEU A 273 -9.53 2.27 -20.47
N LEU A 274 -9.00 1.23 -19.84
CA LEU A 274 -8.48 1.33 -18.47
C LEU A 274 -7.29 2.29 -18.38
N HIS A 275 -6.37 2.23 -19.35
CA HIS A 275 -5.27 3.16 -19.43
C HIS A 275 -5.79 4.60 -19.61
N PHE A 276 -6.72 4.83 -20.54
CA PHE A 276 -7.36 6.15 -20.72
C PHE A 276 -8.04 6.66 -19.44
N VAL A 277 -8.87 5.85 -18.78
CA VAL A 277 -9.58 6.24 -17.56
C VAL A 277 -8.59 6.52 -16.42
N HIS A 278 -7.54 5.72 -16.25
CA HIS A 278 -6.48 5.97 -15.29
C HIS A 278 -5.77 7.32 -15.52
N ARG A 279 -5.49 7.66 -16.78
CA ARG A 279 -4.83 8.93 -17.15
C ARG A 279 -5.69 10.15 -16.80
N TRP A 280 -6.98 10.11 -17.11
CA TRP A 280 -7.86 11.26 -16.97
C TRP A 280 -8.48 11.38 -15.57
N TRP A 281 -8.77 10.26 -14.90
CA TRP A 281 -9.20 10.27 -13.50
C TRP A 281 -8.13 10.86 -12.57
N ALA A 282 -6.85 10.79 -12.95
CA ALA A 282 -5.75 11.41 -12.21
C ALA A 282 -5.95 12.93 -12.02
N TRP A 283 -6.59 13.62 -12.98
CA TRP A 283 -6.87 15.05 -12.85
C TRP A 283 -8.00 15.36 -11.87
N VAL A 284 -8.97 14.45 -11.72
CA VAL A 284 -10.00 14.52 -10.67
C VAL A 284 -9.35 14.39 -9.29
N VAL A 285 -8.37 13.48 -9.16
CA VAL A 285 -7.55 13.33 -7.94
C VAL A 285 -6.78 14.63 -7.66
N VAL A 286 -6.10 15.19 -8.65
CA VAL A 286 -5.35 16.45 -8.48
C VAL A 286 -6.28 17.56 -7.99
N ALA A 287 -7.46 17.72 -8.59
CA ALA A 287 -8.42 18.75 -8.18
C ALA A 287 -8.84 18.61 -6.71
N VAL A 288 -9.25 17.42 -6.26
CA VAL A 288 -9.67 17.22 -4.86
C VAL A 288 -8.50 17.34 -3.89
N LEU A 289 -7.31 16.88 -4.27
CA LEU A 289 -6.11 16.99 -3.41
C LEU A 289 -5.62 18.43 -3.28
N ILE A 290 -5.77 19.28 -4.30
CA ILE A 290 -5.53 20.73 -4.16
C ILE A 290 -6.47 21.32 -3.10
N VAL A 291 -7.76 20.98 -3.12
CA VAL A 291 -8.74 21.46 -2.13
C VAL A 291 -8.36 21.00 -0.72
N LEU A 292 -8.08 19.70 -0.54
CA LEU A 292 -7.64 19.14 0.74
C LEU A 292 -6.37 19.82 1.25
N ALA A 293 -5.36 19.96 0.39
CA ALA A 293 -4.07 20.57 0.74
C ALA A 293 -4.20 22.05 1.10
N ARG A 294 -5.03 22.81 0.38
CA ARG A 294 -5.30 24.22 0.69
C ARG A 294 -6.06 24.36 2.01
N TYR A 295 -7.00 23.47 2.29
CA TYR A 295 -7.72 23.47 3.57
C TYR A 295 -6.80 23.13 4.74
N ALA A 296 -5.94 22.12 4.61
CA ALA A 296 -4.91 21.80 5.62
C ALA A 296 -3.94 22.97 5.88
N LYS A 297 -3.56 23.72 4.83
CA LYS A 297 -2.76 24.95 4.98
C LYS A 297 -3.51 26.02 5.79
N ARG A 298 -4.81 26.22 5.52
CA ARG A 298 -5.67 27.16 6.27
C ARG A 298 -5.81 26.78 7.75
N GLN A 299 -5.69 25.49 8.08
CA GLN A 299 -5.60 24.99 9.47
C GLN A 299 -4.19 25.15 10.09
N GLY A 300 -3.34 26.03 9.53
CA GLY A 300 -2.01 26.36 10.07
C GLY A 300 -0.91 25.38 9.71
N HIS A 301 -1.16 24.35 8.88
CA HIS A 301 -0.18 23.30 8.62
C HIS A 301 0.34 23.33 7.16
N ARG A 302 1.19 24.31 6.85
CA ARG A 302 1.75 24.51 5.50
C ARG A 302 2.51 23.30 4.95
N LEU A 303 3.24 22.56 5.80
CA LEU A 303 4.09 21.45 5.37
C LEU A 303 3.31 20.28 4.76
N SER A 304 2.15 19.94 5.30
CA SER A 304 1.31 18.87 4.71
C SER A 304 0.74 19.29 3.37
N SER A 305 0.45 20.58 3.20
CA SER A 305 0.04 21.14 1.90
C SER A 305 1.14 21.00 0.85
N ILE A 306 2.39 21.36 1.20
CA ILE A 306 3.55 21.19 0.31
C ILE A 306 3.74 19.72 -0.03
N ALA A 307 3.71 18.83 0.96
CA ALA A 307 3.87 17.40 0.75
C ALA A 307 2.84 16.82 -0.25
N VAL A 308 1.57 17.22 -0.15
CA VAL A 308 0.53 16.77 -1.11
C VAL A 308 0.81 17.31 -2.51
N HIS A 309 1.14 18.59 -2.67
CA HIS A 309 1.44 19.18 -3.98
C HIS A 309 2.68 18.57 -4.64
N SER A 310 3.75 18.38 -3.86
CA SER A 310 4.94 17.70 -4.33
C SER A 310 4.63 16.26 -4.74
N ALA A 311 3.91 15.51 -3.91
CA ALA A 311 3.60 14.10 -4.19
C ALA A 311 2.75 13.92 -5.45
N PHE A 312 1.64 14.66 -5.61
CA PHE A 312 0.83 14.49 -6.83
C PHE A 312 1.54 15.07 -8.07
N GLY A 313 2.33 16.15 -7.92
CA GLY A 313 3.09 16.72 -9.02
C GLY A 313 4.12 15.73 -9.57
N THR A 314 4.90 15.12 -8.67
CA THR A 314 5.84 14.05 -9.03
C THR A 314 5.10 12.82 -9.56
N GLN A 315 3.93 12.45 -9.00
CA GLN A 315 3.14 11.31 -9.48
C GLN A 315 2.70 11.48 -10.94
N ILE A 316 2.20 12.66 -11.31
CA ILE A 316 1.80 12.96 -12.70
C ILE A 316 3.00 12.90 -13.64
N LEU A 317 4.12 13.53 -13.27
CA LEU A 317 5.35 13.52 -14.07
C LEU A 317 5.85 12.09 -14.29
N LEU A 318 5.94 11.28 -13.24
CA LEU A 318 6.35 9.88 -13.35
C LEU A 318 5.34 9.03 -14.15
N GLY A 319 4.04 9.31 -14.05
CA GLY A 319 3.01 8.62 -14.83
C GLY A 319 3.16 8.88 -16.32
N ILE A 320 3.38 10.15 -16.70
CA ILE A 320 3.66 10.55 -18.08
C ILE A 320 4.97 9.91 -18.57
N LEU A 321 6.04 9.98 -17.76
CA LEU A 321 7.32 9.38 -18.13
C LEU A 321 7.24 7.85 -18.26
N THR A 322 6.42 7.18 -17.44
CA THR A 322 6.21 5.72 -17.57
C THR A 322 5.66 5.37 -18.95
N VAL A 323 4.73 6.18 -19.48
CA VAL A 323 4.20 6.03 -20.85
C VAL A 323 5.29 6.31 -21.89
N LEU A 324 5.93 7.49 -21.82
CA LEU A 324 6.88 7.94 -22.84
C LEU A 324 8.16 7.09 -22.93
N THR A 325 8.47 6.33 -21.88
CA THR A 325 9.66 5.47 -21.84
C THR A 325 9.35 4.00 -22.08
N GLY A 326 8.12 3.65 -22.48
CA GLY A 326 7.73 2.27 -22.73
C GLY A 326 7.77 1.41 -21.46
N VAL A 327 7.29 1.95 -20.33
CA VAL A 327 7.26 1.29 -19.02
C VAL A 327 8.67 0.91 -18.52
N MET A 328 9.64 1.82 -18.67
CA MET A 328 10.98 1.63 -18.12
C MET A 328 10.91 1.30 -16.62
N LEU A 329 11.48 0.15 -16.24
CA LEU A 329 11.34 -0.46 -14.90
C LEU A 329 11.49 0.56 -13.77
N TRP A 330 12.59 1.32 -13.75
CA TRP A 330 12.88 2.26 -12.66
C TRP A 330 11.88 3.41 -12.56
N ILE A 331 11.36 3.90 -13.69
CA ILE A 331 10.36 4.98 -13.72
C ILE A 331 9.00 4.45 -13.24
N ALA A 332 8.60 3.27 -13.70
CA ALA A 332 7.36 2.62 -13.27
C ALA A 332 7.38 2.28 -11.77
N VAL A 333 8.51 1.75 -11.25
CA VAL A 333 8.69 1.49 -9.81
C VAL A 333 8.65 2.78 -9.01
N LEU A 334 9.30 3.85 -9.48
CA LEU A 334 9.22 5.16 -8.83
C LEU A 334 7.79 5.71 -8.83
N HIS A 335 7.04 5.55 -9.92
CA HIS A 335 5.63 5.94 -9.99
C HIS A 335 4.79 5.21 -8.93
N GLN A 336 5.04 3.91 -8.73
CA GLN A 336 4.35 3.12 -7.71
C GLN A 336 4.74 3.55 -6.29
N LEU A 337 6.03 3.79 -6.02
CA LEU A 337 6.52 4.29 -4.74
C LEU A 337 5.96 5.67 -4.39
N VAL A 338 5.99 6.61 -5.35
CA VAL A 338 5.42 7.95 -5.14
C VAL A 338 3.90 7.88 -4.96
N GLY A 339 3.22 6.91 -5.57
CA GLY A 339 1.82 6.60 -5.29
C GLY A 339 1.57 6.24 -3.81
N ALA A 340 2.44 5.43 -3.21
CA ALA A 340 2.38 5.15 -1.77
C ALA A 340 2.67 6.40 -0.93
N LEU A 341 3.65 7.22 -1.31
CA LEU A 341 3.95 8.49 -0.62
C LEU A 341 2.82 9.52 -0.76
N LEU A 342 2.08 9.49 -1.86
CA LEU A 342 0.89 10.31 -2.06
C LEU A 342 -0.22 9.91 -1.07
N VAL A 343 -0.39 8.61 -0.79
CA VAL A 343 -1.28 8.13 0.30
C VAL A 343 -0.83 8.70 1.64
N VAL A 344 0.47 8.63 1.96
CA VAL A 344 1.03 9.19 3.21
C VAL A 344 0.74 10.70 3.32
N ALA A 345 1.00 11.47 2.27
CA ALA A 345 0.77 12.91 2.23
C ALA A 345 -0.72 13.26 2.38
N THR A 346 -1.58 12.51 1.69
CA THR A 346 -3.05 12.67 1.73
C THR A 346 -3.58 12.40 3.13
N VAL A 347 -3.15 11.29 3.75
CA VAL A 347 -3.50 10.92 5.13
C VAL A 347 -3.02 11.96 6.12
N TRP A 348 -1.83 12.53 5.92
CA TRP A 348 -1.32 13.59 6.79
C TRP A 348 -2.17 14.87 6.70
N ALA A 349 -2.53 15.30 5.48
CA ALA A 349 -3.42 16.45 5.29
C ALA A 349 -4.83 16.19 5.85
N ALA A 350 -5.38 14.98 5.63
CA ALA A 350 -6.65 14.53 6.19
C ALA A 350 -6.64 14.52 7.73
N HIS A 351 -5.54 14.04 8.33
CA HIS A 351 -5.34 14.04 9.79
C HIS A 351 -5.36 15.45 10.34
N VAL A 352 -4.62 16.38 9.72
CA VAL A 352 -4.56 17.80 10.12
C VAL A 352 -5.95 18.41 10.21
N ILE A 353 -6.78 18.28 9.17
CA ILE A 353 -8.13 18.87 9.15
C ILE A 353 -9.11 18.15 10.08
N GLY A 354 -8.76 16.93 10.48
CA GLY A 354 -9.49 16.10 11.43
C GLY A 354 -9.18 16.40 12.89
N ARG A 355 -8.10 17.16 13.18
CA ARG A 355 -7.74 17.55 14.54
C ARG A 355 -8.85 18.41 15.13
N ARG A 356 -9.07 18.25 16.44
CA ARG A 356 -9.94 19.13 17.20
C ARG A 356 -9.03 20.14 17.91
N PRO A 357 -9.38 21.44 17.92
CA PRO A 357 -8.76 22.36 18.85
C PRO A 357 -8.88 21.79 20.27
N GLY A 358 -7.82 21.90 21.07
CA GLY A 358 -7.96 21.74 22.52
C GLY A 358 -9.00 22.74 23.01
N ILE A 359 -9.87 22.32 23.91
CA ILE A 359 -10.87 23.19 24.55
C ILE A 359 -10.14 24.22 25.40
#